data_AF-A0A402BH32-F1
#
_entry.id   AF-A0A402BH32-F1
#
_cell.length_a   1.000
_cell.length_b   1.000
_cell.length_c   1.000
_cell.angle_alpha   90.00
_cell.angle_beta   90.00
_cell.angle_gamma   90.00
#
_symmetry.space_group_name_H-M   'P 1'
#
loop_
_entity.id
_entity.type
_entity.pdbx_description
1 polymer ?
#
loop_
_entity_poly.entity_id
_entity_poly.type
_entity_poly.pdbx_seq_one_letter_code
_entity_poly.pdbx_strand_id
1 'polypeptide(L)'
;MSEEKLFASTNPGNYSIGSVYGPDLVEGQALKIFLGGHWFSGRVRRPHTTVAAGSSSAGEDEVQEASEESFPASDPPAWTAENPERSFASQSTSGSVDSCYFVVDEDGSICGLCAGMLVKTQ
;
A
#
# COMPACT_ATOMS: atom_id res chain seq x y z
N MET A 1 14.37 -20.96 4.21
CA MET A 1 13.84 -19.65 3.78
C MET A 1 14.10 -19.51 2.30
N SER A 2 13.05 -19.59 1.49
CA SER A 2 13.13 -19.40 0.04
C SER A 2 12.94 -17.92 -0.28
N GLU A 3 13.74 -17.40 -1.20
CA GLU A 3 13.57 -16.04 -1.75
C GLU A 3 12.58 -16.10 -2.91
N GLU A 4 11.46 -15.41 -2.77
CA GLU A 4 10.38 -15.43 -3.74
C GLU A 4 9.98 -14.00 -4.13
N LYS A 5 9.26 -13.86 -5.24
CA LYS A 5 8.72 -12.56 -5.68
C LYS A 5 7.23 -12.51 -5.43
N LEU A 6 6.70 -11.33 -5.09
CA LEU A 6 5.26 -11.10 -5.06
C LEU A 6 4.71 -10.89 -6.46
N PHE A 7 3.55 -11.45 -6.72
CA PHE A 7 2.77 -11.26 -7.94
C PHE A 7 1.38 -10.78 -7.57
N ALA A 8 0.73 -10.06 -8.47
CA ALA A 8 -0.71 -9.82 -8.34
C ALA A 8 -1.42 -11.17 -8.42
N SER A 9 -2.21 -11.50 -7.40
CA SER A 9 -2.99 -12.74 -7.38
C SER A 9 -4.12 -12.67 -8.41
N THR A 10 -4.69 -13.83 -8.75
CA THR A 10 -5.98 -13.89 -9.44
C THR A 10 -7.12 -13.33 -8.59
N ASN A 11 -6.95 -13.25 -7.27
CA ASN A 11 -7.89 -12.61 -6.36
C ASN A 11 -7.61 -11.10 -6.31
N PRO A 12 -8.56 -10.25 -6.76
CA PRO A 12 -8.35 -8.80 -6.79
C PRO A 12 -8.07 -8.25 -5.39
N GLY A 13 -7.07 -7.38 -5.28
CA GLY A 13 -6.61 -6.81 -4.00
C GLY A 13 -5.63 -7.70 -3.21
N ASN A 14 -5.36 -8.92 -3.69
CA ASN A 14 -4.43 -9.84 -3.04
C ASN A 14 -3.13 -10.03 -3.84
N TYR A 15 -2.09 -10.49 -3.14
CA TYR A 15 -0.80 -10.84 -3.72
C TYR A 15 -0.52 -12.32 -3.52
N SER A 16 0.14 -12.94 -4.49
CA SER A 16 0.59 -14.33 -4.42
C SER A 16 2.11 -14.42 -4.43
N ILE A 17 2.64 -15.46 -3.81
CA ILE A 17 4.09 -15.65 -3.66
C ILE A 17 4.62 -16.58 -4.76
N GLY A 18 5.74 -16.20 -5.37
CA GLY A 18 6.47 -17.01 -6.36
C GLY A 18 5.88 -17.01 -7.77
N SER A 19 4.56 -17.00 -7.91
CA SER A 19 3.87 -16.87 -9.20
C SER A 19 2.45 -16.32 -9.03
N VAL A 20 1.81 -15.91 -10.13
CA VAL A 20 0.39 -15.47 -10.13
C VAL A 20 -0.60 -16.53 -9.63
N TYR A 21 -0.24 -17.83 -9.75
CA TYR A 21 -1.01 -18.97 -9.24
C TYR A 21 -0.45 -19.53 -7.92
N GLY A 22 0.49 -18.80 -7.30
CA GLY A 22 1.11 -19.19 -6.05
C GLY A 22 0.16 -19.03 -4.85
N PRO A 23 0.62 -19.39 -3.64
CA PRO A 23 -0.15 -19.17 -2.44
C PRO A 23 -0.36 -17.67 -2.22
N ASP A 24 -1.61 -17.32 -1.94
CA ASP A 24 -2.02 -15.96 -1.60
C ASP A 24 -1.46 -15.53 -0.24
N LEU A 25 -1.18 -14.24 -0.11
CA LEU A 25 -0.83 -13.63 1.17
C LEU A 25 -2.04 -13.67 2.11
N VAL A 26 -1.80 -14.21 3.30
CA VAL A 26 -2.80 -14.34 4.35
C VAL A 26 -2.58 -13.25 5.39
N GLU A 27 -3.67 -12.74 5.96
CA GLU A 27 -3.57 -11.82 7.10
C GLU A 27 -2.81 -12.47 8.26
N GLY A 28 -1.89 -11.70 8.86
CA GLY A 28 -1.04 -12.14 9.96
C GLY A 28 0.15 -12.99 9.53
N GLN A 29 0.29 -13.31 8.24
CA GLN A 29 1.41 -14.07 7.72
C GLN A 29 2.73 -13.32 7.98
N ALA A 30 3.63 -13.98 8.69
CA ALA A 30 4.97 -13.47 8.95
C ALA A 30 5.85 -13.68 7.72
N LEU A 31 6.45 -12.60 7.23
CA LEU A 31 7.38 -12.64 6.11
C LEU A 31 8.43 -11.55 6.25
N LYS A 32 9.49 -11.65 5.44
CA LYS A 32 10.47 -10.58 5.30
C LYS A 32 10.36 -9.94 3.93
N ILE A 33 10.36 -8.62 3.86
CA ILE A 33 10.40 -7.87 2.59
C ILE A 33 11.78 -7.25 2.38
N PHE A 34 12.22 -7.15 1.12
CA PHE A 34 13.47 -6.47 0.77
C PHE A 34 13.21 -5.04 0.30
N LEU A 35 13.71 -4.06 1.06
CA LEU A 35 13.56 -2.63 0.79
C LEU A 35 14.90 -1.92 0.98
N GLY A 36 15.32 -1.10 0.02
CA GLY A 36 16.53 -0.28 0.16
C GLY A 36 17.80 -1.05 0.54
N GLY A 37 17.95 -2.31 0.07
CA GLY A 37 19.11 -3.15 0.38
C GLY A 37 19.01 -3.95 1.69
N HIS A 38 17.90 -3.85 2.42
CA HIS A 38 17.73 -4.46 3.75
C HIS A 38 16.49 -5.35 3.81
N TRP A 39 16.55 -6.38 4.67
CA TRP A 39 15.44 -7.29 4.92
C TRP A 39 14.70 -6.87 6.19
N PHE A 40 13.42 -6.52 6.06
CA PHE A 40 12.56 -6.14 7.18
C PHE A 40 11.62 -7.30 7.51
N SER A 41 11.54 -7.67 8.80
CA SER A 41 10.62 -8.71 9.27
C SER A 41 9.33 -8.08 9.74
N GLY A 42 8.21 -8.75 9.48
CA GLY A 42 6.91 -8.21 9.81
C GLY A 42 5.78 -9.10 9.34
N ARG A 43 4.59 -8.52 9.29
CA ARG A 43 3.35 -9.25 9.02
C ARG A 43 2.48 -8.56 8.01
N VAL A 44 1.79 -9.35 7.20
CA VAL A 44 0.76 -8.86 6.30
C VAL A 44 -0.50 -8.53 7.09
N ARG A 45 -1.14 -7.42 6.78
CA ARG A 45 -2.40 -6.96 7.33
C ARG A 45 -3.34 -6.55 6.22
N ARG A 46 -4.63 -6.59 6.52
CA ARG A 46 -5.68 -6.09 5.62
C ARG A 46 -6.38 -4.91 6.29
N PRO A 47 -6.87 -3.93 5.52
CA PRO A 47 -7.78 -2.94 6.07
C PRO A 47 -9.00 -3.71 6.60
N HIS A 48 -9.32 -3.49 7.88
CA HIS A 48 -10.55 -4.03 8.42
C HIS A 48 -11.69 -3.22 7.79
N THR A 49 -12.38 -3.78 6.80
CA THR A 49 -13.71 -3.29 6.46
C THR A 49 -14.63 -3.80 7.56
N THR A 50 -14.64 -3.10 8.70
CA THR A 50 -15.66 -3.28 9.73
C THR A 50 -16.98 -2.81 9.12
N VAL A 51 -17.63 -3.66 8.33
CA VAL A 51 -19.09 -3.67 8.20
C VAL A 51 -19.68 -4.22 9.49
N ALA A 52 -19.37 -3.56 10.61
CA ALA A 52 -20.25 -3.64 11.76
C ALA A 52 -21.48 -2.81 11.40
N ALA A 53 -22.61 -3.50 11.24
CA ALA A 53 -23.89 -2.89 11.53
C ALA A 53 -23.79 -2.24 12.92
N GLY A 54 -23.65 -0.92 12.95
CA GLY A 54 -23.33 -0.18 14.16
C GLY A 54 -23.87 1.23 14.08
N SER A 55 -25.08 1.42 14.63
CA SER A 55 -25.52 2.69 15.17
C SER A 55 -24.39 3.34 15.96
N SER A 56 -23.93 4.50 15.53
CA SER A 56 -23.40 5.52 16.43
C SER A 56 -23.28 6.86 15.71
N SER A 57 -24.25 7.73 16.01
CA SER A 57 -24.09 9.18 16.15
C SER A 57 -23.37 9.92 15.02
N ALA A 58 -24.15 10.34 14.03
CA ALA A 58 -23.84 11.52 13.23
C ALA A 58 -23.74 12.74 14.16
N GLY A 59 -22.52 13.05 14.59
CA GLY A 59 -22.15 14.38 15.03
C GLY A 59 -21.69 15.13 13.79
N GLU A 60 -22.55 15.98 13.26
CA GLU A 60 -22.22 16.92 12.18
C GLU A 60 -21.28 17.97 12.77
N ASP A 61 -19.97 17.75 12.60
CA ASP A 61 -18.95 18.77 12.86
C ASP A 61 -18.98 19.75 11.68
N GLU A 62 -19.65 20.88 11.90
CA GLU A 62 -19.79 21.98 10.94
C GLU A 62 -18.41 22.57 10.64
N VAL A 63 -17.79 22.11 9.55
CA VAL A 63 -16.52 22.67 9.03
C VAL A 63 -16.76 24.12 8.55
N GLN A 64 -16.20 25.10 9.26
CA GLN A 64 -16.16 26.49 8.78
C GLN A 64 -15.30 26.58 7.51
N GLU A 65 -15.89 27.06 6.42
CA GLU A 65 -15.19 27.29 5.16
C GLU A 65 -13.98 28.20 5.37
N ALA A 66 -12.81 27.72 4.95
CA ALA A 66 -11.56 28.46 5.01
C ALA A 66 -11.65 29.68 4.08
N SER A 67 -11.67 30.87 4.69
CA SER A 67 -11.62 32.16 4.01
C SER A 67 -10.48 32.20 2.99
N GLU A 68 -10.77 32.76 1.81
CA GLU A 68 -9.92 32.81 0.61
C GLU A 68 -8.52 33.43 0.87
N GLU A 69 -7.55 32.60 1.23
CA GLU A 69 -6.14 32.98 1.23
C GLU A 69 -5.63 32.84 -0.21
N SER A 70 -5.42 33.97 -0.88
CA SER A 70 -4.82 34.03 -2.22
C SER A 70 -3.38 33.49 -2.15
N PHE A 71 -3.20 32.20 -2.40
CA PHE A 71 -1.89 31.61 -2.55
C PHE A 71 -1.17 32.34 -3.69
N PRO A 72 0.06 32.86 -3.49
CA PRO A 72 0.85 33.33 -4.62
C PRO A 72 0.96 32.14 -5.59
N ALA A 73 0.59 32.37 -6.86
CA ALA A 73 0.66 31.35 -7.89
C ALA A 73 2.06 30.73 -7.86
N SER A 74 2.15 29.55 -7.25
CA SER A 74 3.42 28.83 -7.11
C SER A 74 3.72 28.32 -8.49
N ASP A 75 4.67 28.97 -9.17
CA ASP A 75 5.22 28.48 -10.43
C ASP A 75 5.52 26.98 -10.27
N PRO A 76 4.99 26.11 -11.16
CA PRO A 76 5.20 24.69 -11.05
C PRO A 76 6.70 24.38 -11.11
N PRO A 77 7.19 23.41 -10.31
CA PRO A 77 8.60 23.06 -10.33
C PRO A 77 9.03 22.64 -11.74
N ALA A 78 10.25 23.01 -12.13
CA ALA A 78 10.82 22.83 -13.47
C ALA A 78 10.95 21.38 -13.98
N TRP A 79 10.37 20.38 -13.29
CA TRP A 79 10.39 18.97 -13.70
C TRP A 79 9.33 18.64 -14.77
N THR A 80 8.40 19.54 -15.10
CA THR A 80 7.41 19.29 -16.17
C THR A 80 7.98 19.32 -17.59
N ALA A 81 9.30 19.46 -17.75
CA ALA A 81 9.97 19.29 -19.03
C ALA A 81 10.34 17.81 -19.27
N GLU A 82 9.54 17.17 -20.13
CA GLU A 82 9.94 16.16 -21.13
C GLU A 82 10.73 14.90 -20.68
N ASN A 83 10.01 13.83 -20.34
CA ASN A 83 10.31 12.49 -20.90
C ASN A 83 9.08 11.55 -20.79
N PRO A 84 8.45 11.13 -21.90
CA PRO A 84 7.28 10.25 -21.84
C PRO A 84 7.57 8.76 -21.57
N GLU A 85 8.82 8.33 -21.33
CA GLU A 85 9.20 6.90 -21.39
C GLU A 85 10.00 6.40 -20.17
N ARG A 86 9.57 6.76 -18.96
CA ARG A 86 9.90 5.95 -17.76
C ARG A 86 8.82 6.10 -16.72
N SER A 87 7.79 5.28 -16.88
CA SER A 87 6.89 4.88 -15.82
C SER A 87 7.71 4.26 -14.69
N PHE A 88 8.23 5.11 -13.79
CA PHE A 88 8.25 4.74 -12.39
C PHE A 88 6.79 4.50 -12.04
N ALA A 89 6.40 3.23 -12.14
CA ALA A 89 5.11 2.75 -11.69
C ALA A 89 5.06 2.90 -10.17
N SER A 90 4.91 4.15 -9.71
CA SER A 90 4.05 4.47 -8.59
C SER A 90 2.65 4.08 -9.03
N GLN A 91 2.37 2.78 -9.05
CA GLN A 91 1.00 2.27 -9.12
C GLN A 91 0.35 2.59 -7.79
N SER A 92 0.01 3.87 -7.64
CA SER A 92 -1.16 4.28 -6.90
C SER A 92 -2.37 3.77 -7.70
N THR A 93 -2.66 2.48 -7.62
CA THR A 93 -3.94 1.95 -8.11
C THR A 93 -5.01 2.37 -7.12
N SER A 94 -5.57 3.55 -7.40
CA SER A 94 -6.89 3.98 -6.96
C SER A 94 -7.89 2.80 -7.00
N GLY A 95 -8.53 2.51 -5.87
CA GLY A 95 -9.90 1.97 -5.89
C GLY A 95 -10.16 0.49 -5.53
N SER A 96 -9.23 -0.26 -4.93
CA SER A 96 -9.58 -1.59 -4.37
C SER A 96 -9.54 -1.53 -2.84
N VAL A 97 -10.73 -1.56 -2.24
CA VAL A 97 -11.02 -1.37 -0.80
C VAL A 97 -10.36 -2.42 0.12
N ASP A 98 -9.69 -3.42 -0.45
CA ASP A 98 -9.14 -4.60 0.23
C ASP A 98 -7.66 -4.85 -0.12
N SER A 99 -6.86 -3.80 -0.34
CA SER A 99 -5.42 -3.96 -0.59
C SER A 99 -4.65 -4.32 0.70
N CYS A 100 -3.85 -5.38 0.66
CA CYS A 100 -3.03 -5.80 1.79
C CYS A 100 -1.82 -4.87 1.99
N TYR A 101 -1.43 -4.61 3.24
CA TYR A 101 -0.23 -3.86 3.61
C TYR A 101 0.66 -4.69 4.55
N PHE A 102 1.91 -4.27 4.71
CA PHE A 102 2.87 -4.92 5.59
C PHE A 102 3.19 -4.04 6.79
N VAL A 103 3.29 -4.64 7.98
CA VAL A 103 3.70 -3.96 9.21
C VAL A 103 5.00 -4.55 9.70
N VAL A 104 6.03 -3.71 9.84
CA VAL A 104 7.35 -4.10 10.34
C VAL A 104 7.25 -4.41 11.84
N ASP A 105 7.77 -5.55 12.29
CA ASP A 105 7.67 -5.96 13.71
C ASP A 105 8.58 -5.12 14.63
N GLU A 106 9.67 -4.55 14.12
CA GLU A 106 10.67 -3.82 14.91
C GLU A 106 10.15 -2.45 15.39
N ASP A 107 9.55 -1.68 14.48
CA ASP A 107 9.19 -0.28 14.71
C ASP A 107 7.72 0.02 14.39
N GLY A 108 6.97 -0.96 13.86
CA GLY A 108 5.57 -0.79 13.51
C GLY A 108 5.33 -0.01 12.21
N SER A 109 6.38 0.34 11.45
CA SER A 109 6.22 1.00 10.15
C SER A 109 5.32 0.22 9.22
N ILE A 110 4.50 0.96 8.48
CA ILE A 110 3.59 0.40 7.48
C ILE A 110 4.23 0.57 6.10
N CYS A 111 4.30 -0.53 5.35
CA CYS A 111 4.79 -0.55 3.98
C CYS A 111 3.69 -1.05 3.04
N GLY A 112 3.51 -0.33 1.93
CA GLY A 112 2.69 -0.83 0.82
C GLY A 112 3.34 -2.05 0.20
N LEU A 113 2.53 -3.03 -0.18
CA LEU A 113 2.96 -4.17 -0.97
C LEU A 113 2.72 -3.89 -2.46
N CYS A 114 3.65 -4.31 -3.31
CA CYS A 114 3.51 -4.22 -4.76
C CYS A 114 4.08 -5.45 -5.46
N ALA A 115 3.59 -5.72 -6.67
CA ALA A 115 4.10 -6.82 -7.49
C ALA A 115 5.58 -6.61 -7.83
N GLY A 116 6.35 -7.69 -7.85
CA GLY A 116 7.79 -7.70 -8.09
C GLY A 116 8.67 -7.55 -6.84
N MET A 117 8.09 -7.21 -5.68
CA MET A 117 8.83 -7.18 -4.42
C MET A 117 9.42 -8.54 -4.06
N LEU A 118 10.64 -8.54 -3.54
CA LEU A 118 11.30 -9.74 -3.03
C LEU A 118 10.87 -9.99 -1.59
N VAL A 119 10.48 -11.23 -1.31
CA VAL A 119 10.01 -11.69 -0.01
C VAL A 119 10.69 -12.98 0.42
N LYS A 120 10.80 -13.19 1.73
CA LYS A 120 11.16 -14.48 2.34
C LYS A 120 10.05 -14.93 3.26
N THR A 121 9.50 -16.09 2.96
CA THR A 121 8.61 -16.82 3.85
C THR A 121 9.46 -17.60 4.87
N GLN A 122 9.02 -17.64 6.12
CA GLN A 122 9.67 -18.45 7.16
C GLN A 122 9.28 -19.92 7.05
#